data_AF-A0A401TLG7-F1
#
_entry.id   AF-A0A401TLG7-F1
#
_cell.length_a   1.000
_cell.length_b   1.000
_cell.length_c   1.000
_cell.angle_alpha   90.00
_cell.angle_beta   90.00
_cell.angle_gamma   90.00
#
_symmetry.space_group_name_H-M   'P 1'
#
loop_
_entity.id
_entity.type
_entity.pdbx_description
1 polymer ?
#
loop_
_entity_poly.entity_id
_entity_poly.type
_entity_poly.pdbx_seq_one_letter_code
_entity_poly.pdbx_strand_id
1 'polypeptide(L)' 'GQFPRDFSILVTLKPKRNTQAFLLSIYNEQGVQQLGMEVGRSPVFVYEDQNGRPAPEDYPIFTKTNLADNK' A
#
# COMPACT_ATOMS: atom_id res chain seq x y z
N GLY A 1 8.11 17.47 -8.25
CA GLY A 1 8.90 16.46 -9.00
C GLY A 1 7.99 15.29 -9.31
N GLN A 2 8.13 14.65 -10.48
CA GLN A 2 7.30 13.51 -10.84
C GLN A 2 7.65 12.29 -9.97
N PHE A 3 6.64 11.52 -9.55
CA PHE A 3 6.86 10.28 -8.81
C PHE A 3 7.65 9.28 -9.68
N PRO A 4 8.64 8.55 -9.13
CA PRO A 4 9.52 7.69 -9.92
C PRO A 4 8.76 6.53 -10.58
N ARG A 5 9.18 6.17 -11.80
CA ARG A 5 8.64 5.02 -12.53
C ARG A 5 8.94 3.69 -11.83
N ASP A 6 10.17 3.55 -11.33
CA ASP A 6 10.66 2.35 -10.67
C ASP A 6 11.11 2.71 -9.25
N PHE A 7 10.63 1.97 -8.25
CA PHE A 7 10.98 2.16 -6.85
C PHE A 7 10.83 0.86 -6.07
N SER A 8 11.36 0.84 -4.85
CA SER A 8 11.18 -0.26 -3.90
C SER A 8 10.88 0.28 -2.50
N ILE A 9 9.98 -0.38 -1.78
CA ILE A 9 9.74 -0.14 -0.36
C ILE A 9 10.19 -1.39 0.40
N LEU A 10 11.06 -1.20 1.39
CA LEU A 10 11.48 -2.24 2.32
C LEU A 10 11.12 -1.80 3.74
N VAL A 11 10.37 -2.63 4.46
CA VAL A 11 9.96 -2.35 5.85
C VAL A 11 10.08 -3.61 6.70
N THR A 12 10.58 -3.46 7.92
CA THR A 12 10.50 -4.46 8.99
C THR A 12 9.48 -3.98 10.02
N LEU A 13 8.44 -4.77 10.29
CA LEU A 13 7.36 -4.41 11.22
C LEU A 13 6.92 -5.62 12.06
N LYS A 14 6.38 -5.37 13.25
CA LYS A 14 5.71 -6.37 14.11
C LYS A 14 4.35 -5.84 14.59
N PRO A 15 3.30 -5.95 13.78
CA PRO A 15 1.97 -5.44 14.12
C PRO A 15 1.34 -6.24 15.25
N LYS A 16 0.44 -5.60 16.01
CA LYS A 16 -0.42 -6.33 16.95
C LYS A 16 -1.32 -7.28 16.14
N ARG A 17 -1.69 -8.41 16.76
CA ARG A 17 -2.64 -9.34 16.14
C ARG A 17 -3.91 -8.59 15.73
N ASN A 18 -4.39 -8.84 14.51
CA ASN A 18 -5.60 -8.23 13.93
C ASN A 18 -5.50 -6.71 13.68
N THR A 19 -4.32 -6.11 13.69
CA THR A 19 -4.14 -4.74 13.17
C THR A 19 -4.58 -4.69 11.70
N GLN A 20 -5.45 -3.73 11.37
CA GLN A 20 -5.71 -3.28 10.00
C GLN A 20 -5.45 -1.78 9.96
N ALA A 21 -4.46 -1.35 9.17
CA ALA A 21 -4.10 0.06 9.06
C ALA A 21 -3.26 0.33 7.81
N PHE A 22 -3.23 1.58 7.36
CA PHE A 22 -2.17 2.04 6.45
C PHE A 22 -0.86 2.20 7.22
N LEU A 23 0.21 1.62 6.68
CA LEU A 23 1.58 1.80 7.13
C LEU A 23 2.21 3.07 6.53
N LEU A 24 1.92 3.32 5.26
CA LEU A 24 2.41 4.45 4.48
C LEU A 24 1.29 4.92 3.57
N SER A 25 1.12 6.24 3.48
CA SER A 25 0.29 6.89 2.46
C SER A 25 1.02 8.13 1.93
N ILE A 26 1.13 8.24 0.61
CA ILE A 26 1.71 9.40 -0.08
C ILE A 26 0.62 10.03 -0.93
N TYR A 27 0.47 11.35 -0.80
CA TYR A 27 -0.54 12.12 -1.49
C TYR A 27 0.12 13.15 -2.41
N ASN A 28 -0.52 13.45 -3.53
CA ASN A 28 -0.16 14.60 -4.35
C ASN A 28 -0.63 15.93 -3.72
N GLU A 29 -0.32 17.03 -4.38
CA GLU A 29 -0.67 18.38 -3.92
C GLU A 29 -2.18 18.63 -3.82
N GLN A 30 -2.99 17.84 -4.54
CA GLN A 30 -4.46 17.89 -4.51
C GLN A 30 -5.06 16.97 -3.43
N GLY A 31 -4.24 16.22 -2.68
CA GLY A 31 -4.69 15.31 -1.63
C GLY A 31 -5.13 13.92 -2.13
N VAL A 32 -4.85 13.58 -3.39
CA VAL A 32 -5.13 12.25 -3.94
C VAL A 32 -4.01 11.29 -3.57
N GLN A 33 -4.36 10.09 -3.08
CA GLN A 33 -3.39 9.07 -2.67
C GLN A 33 -2.72 8.46 -3.90
N GLN A 34 -1.43 8.75 -4.11
CA GLN A 34 -0.63 8.19 -5.21
C GLN A 34 0.02 6.86 -4.85
N LEU A 35 0.25 6.63 -3.55
CA LEU A 35 0.85 5.41 -3.03
C LEU A 35 0.27 5.12 -1.64
N GLY A 36 -0.03 3.86 -1.36
CA GLY A 36 -0.45 3.40 -0.06
C GLY A 36 -0.07 1.94 0.18
N MET A 37 0.33 1.62 1.40
CA MET A 37 0.63 0.25 1.80
C MET A 37 -0.17 -0.08 3.06
N GLU A 38 -1.04 -1.08 2.98
CA GLU A 38 -1.76 -1.58 4.13
C GLU A 38 -1.00 -2.67 4.88
N VAL A 39 -1.33 -2.78 6.16
CA VAL A 39 -0.94 -3.86 7.05
C VAL A 39 -2.21 -4.51 7.55
N GLY A 40 -2.24 -5.85 7.51
CA GLY A 40 -3.38 -6.64 7.94
C GLY A 40 -3.42 -7.99 7.25
N ARG A 41 -4.61 -8.59 7.23
CA ARG A 41 -4.88 -9.80 6.44
C ARG A 41 -5.19 -9.39 5.01
N SER A 42 -4.56 -10.06 4.05
CA SER A 42 -4.70 -9.77 2.62
C SER A 42 -4.44 -8.29 2.31
N PRO A 43 -3.26 -7.75 2.69
CA PRO A 43 -2.99 -6.33 2.57
C PRO A 43 -3.08 -5.87 1.12
N VAL A 44 -3.52 -4.63 0.95
CA VAL A 44 -3.63 -3.95 -0.35
C VAL A 44 -2.41 -3.06 -0.53
N PHE A 45 -1.89 -3.03 -1.76
CA PHE A 45 -0.92 -2.02 -2.18
C PHE A 45 -1.57 -1.08 -3.18
N VAL A 46 -1.80 0.15 -2.77
CA VAL A 46 -2.42 1.21 -3.56
C VAL A 46 -1.31 1.95 -4.30
N TYR A 47 -1.46 2.12 -5.61
CA TYR A 47 -0.57 2.98 -6.39
C TYR A 47 -1.29 3.55 -7.61
N GLU A 48 -0.81 4.68 -8.10
CA GLU A 48 -1.25 5.28 -9.36
C GLU A 48 -0.02 5.48 -10.26
N ASP A 49 -0.04 4.85 -11.44
CA ASP A 49 0.98 5.04 -12.47
C ASP A 49 0.76 6.35 -13.25
N GLN A 50 1.64 6.65 -14.21
CA GLN A 50 1.53 7.86 -15.04
C GLN A 50 0.25 7.95 -15.89
N ASN A 51 -0.51 6.87 -15.99
CA ASN A 51 -1.77 6.80 -16.74
C ASN A 51 -3.00 6.79 -15.81
N GLY A 52 -2.82 6.96 -14.50
CA GLY A 52 -3.93 6.90 -13.54
C GLY A 52 -4.38 5.47 -13.21
N ARG A 53 -3.53 4.45 -13.39
CA ARG A 53 -3.86 3.03 -13.19
C ARG A 53 -3.03 2.38 -12.08
N PRO A 54 -3.51 1.27 -11.48
CA PRO A 54 -4.81 0.61 -11.67
C PRO A 54 -5.98 1.41 -11.07
N ALA A 55 -7.21 1.07 -11.47
CA ALA A 55 -8.41 1.53 -10.79
C ALA A 55 -8.54 0.85 -9.41
N PRO A 56 -9.33 1.39 -8.47
CA PRO A 56 -9.43 0.84 -7.12
C PRO A 56 -9.80 -0.65 -7.04
N GLU A 57 -10.66 -1.13 -7.92
CA GLU A 57 -11.06 -2.53 -8.07
C GLU A 57 -9.91 -3.44 -8.52
N ASP A 58 -8.88 -2.86 -9.14
CA ASP A 58 -7.72 -3.56 -9.72
C ASP A 58 -6.47 -3.40 -8.85
N TYR A 59 -6.57 -2.83 -7.65
CA TYR A 59 -5.42 -2.75 -6.75
C TYR A 59 -4.90 -4.15 -6.43
N PRO A 60 -3.56 -4.36 -6.41
CA PRO A 60 -2.98 -5.63 -6.03
C PRO A 60 -3.31 -5.96 -4.57
N ILE A 61 -3.98 -7.10 -4.39
CA ILE A 61 -4.31 -7.67 -3.09
C ILE A 61 -3.46 -8.92 -2.86
N PHE A 62 -2.68 -8.94 -1.78
CA PHE A 62 -1.86 -10.09 -1.41
C PHE A 62 -2.69 -11.11 -0.63
N THR A 63 -3.65 -11.76 -1.28
CA THR A 63 -4.71 -12.57 -0.66
C THR A 63 -4.24 -13.65 0.31
N LYS A 64 -3.06 -14.25 0.08
CA LYS A 64 -2.48 -15.32 0.91
C LYS A 64 -1.53 -14.82 2.02
N THR A 65 -1.41 -13.50 2.19
CA THR A 65 -0.50 -12.87 3.15
C THR A 65 -1.29 -12.36 4.35
N ASN A 66 -0.73 -12.50 5.56
CA ASN A 66 -1.24 -11.86 6.77
C ASN A 66 -0.08 -11.21 7.52
N LEU A 67 -0.01 -9.88 7.48
CA LEU A 67 1.02 -9.09 8.15
C LEU A 67 0.68 -8.82 9.63
N ALA A 68 -0.54 -9.15 10.08
CA ALA A 68 -1.02 -8.91 11.43
C ALA A 68 -1.30 -10.21 12.20
N ASP A 69 -0.45 -11.22 12.03
CA ASP A 69 -0.53 -12.51 12.72
C ASP A 69 0.26 -12.57 14.05
N ASN A 70 0.89 -11.45 14.43
CA ASN A 70 1.72 -11.26 15.63
C ASN A 70 3.02 -12.08 15.61
N LYS A 71 3.52 -12.40 14.41
CA LYS A 71 4.87 -12.91 14.20
C LYS A 71 5.86 -11.78 13.89
#